data_AF-A0A519EB11-F1
#
_entry.id   AF-A0A519EB11-F1
#
_cell.length_a   1.000
_cell.length_b   1.000
_cell.length_c   1.000
_cell.angle_alpha   90.00
_cell.angle_beta   90.00
_cell.angle_gamma   90.00
#
_symmetry.space_group_name_H-M   'P 1'
#
loop_
_entity.id
_entity.type
_entity.pdbx_description
1 polymer ?
#
loop_
_entity_poly.entity_id
_entity_poly.type
_entity_poly.pdbx_seq_one_letter_code
_entity_poly.pdbx_strand_id
1 'polypeptide(L)'
;MKNATMVYRSPGSHELHGVMVDYVTVDASSVPEMLVDGWHLTPLEAADAAVTAHAAANPPSEAFVALMEDSAAMSYDAPPTRPELEAKALELGIRFDGRTSDKKLGALIAASLEVS
;
A
#
# COMPACT_ATOMS: atom_id res chain seq x y z
N MET A 1 -29.17 11.91 30.10
CA MET A 1 -28.54 11.48 28.83
C MET A 1 -29.27 10.24 28.39
N LYS A 2 -30.04 10.30 27.29
CA LYS A 2 -30.80 9.14 26.82
C LYS A 2 -30.02 8.32 25.79
N ASN A 3 -29.02 8.91 25.14
CA ASN A 3 -28.06 8.23 24.28
C ASN A 3 -26.70 8.93 24.38
N ALA A 4 -25.83 8.44 25.27
CA ALA A 4 -24.47 8.94 25.37
C ALA A 4 -23.64 8.37 24.21
N THR A 5 -23.05 9.24 23.40
CA THR A 5 -22.19 8.89 22.27
C THR A 5 -20.79 9.42 22.55
N MET A 6 -19.78 8.57 22.36
CA MET A 6 -18.38 8.94 22.50
C MET A 6 -17.88 9.47 21.16
N VAL A 7 -17.29 10.65 21.17
CA VAL A 7 -16.63 11.27 20.01
C VAL A 7 -15.14 11.43 20.29
N TYR A 8 -14.34 11.42 19.23
CA TYR A 8 -12.88 11.38 19.28
C TYR A 8 -12.27 12.51 18.46
N ARG A 9 -11.13 13.06 18.87
CA ARG A 9 -10.41 14.10 18.14
C ARG A 9 -8.91 13.82 18.16
N SER A 10 -8.22 14.11 17.06
CA SER A 10 -6.76 13.99 16.97
C SER A 10 -6.17 15.34 16.52
N PRO A 11 -4.98 15.74 17.00
CA PRO A 11 -4.11 15.06 17.96
C PRO A 11 -4.67 15.14 19.40
N GLY A 12 -4.49 14.08 20.17
CA GLY A 12 -4.88 14.06 21.59
C GLY A 12 -3.89 13.34 22.50
N SER A 13 -4.20 13.29 23.80
CA SER A 13 -3.27 12.78 24.82
C SER A 13 -3.45 11.31 25.16
N HIS A 14 -4.51 10.66 24.66
CA HIS A 14 -4.83 9.28 24.99
C HIS A 14 -4.52 8.34 23.82
N GLU A 15 -3.78 7.28 24.09
CA GLU A 15 -3.53 6.22 23.11
C GLU A 15 -4.73 5.25 23.09
N LEU A 16 -5.43 5.20 21.95
CA LEU A 16 -6.56 4.30 21.71
C LEU A 16 -6.35 3.62 20.37
N HIS A 17 -6.32 2.28 20.35
CA HIS A 17 -6.10 1.50 19.12
C HIS A 17 -4.80 1.87 18.37
N GLY A 18 -3.75 2.28 19.10
CA GLY A 18 -2.47 2.69 18.51
C GLY A 18 -2.46 4.10 17.90
N VAL A 19 -3.54 4.88 18.08
CA VAL A 19 -3.61 6.28 17.65
C VAL A 19 -3.80 7.22 18.85
N MET A 20 -3.20 8.40 18.77
CA MET A 20 -3.28 9.44 19.79
C MET A 20 -4.50 10.32 19.56
N VAL A 21 -5.50 10.18 20.42
CA VAL A 21 -6.78 10.88 20.33
C VAL A 21 -7.22 11.38 21.71
N ASP A 22 -8.04 12.42 21.74
CA ASP A 22 -8.84 12.78 22.90
C ASP A 22 -10.27 12.32 22.67
N TYR A 23 -11.00 12.02 23.75
CA TYR A 23 -12.38 11.57 23.66
C TYR A 23 -13.26 12.34 24.64
N VAL A 24 -14.50 12.58 24.24
CA VAL A 24 -15.54 13.15 25.10
C VAL A 24 -16.85 12.42 24.87
N THR A 25 -17.63 12.28 25.95
CA THR A 25 -18.96 11.68 25.90
C THR A 25 -20.00 12.79 25.84
N VAL A 26 -20.75 12.84 24.74
CA VAL A 26 -21.81 13.83 24.50
C VAL A 26 -23.15 13.12 24.33
N ASP A 27 -24.26 13.87 24.35
CA ASP A 27 -25.55 13.31 23.95
C ASP A 27 -25.60 13.17 22.42
N ALA A 28 -26.31 12.17 21.91
CA ALA A 28 -26.48 11.93 20.48
C ALA A 28 -26.97 13.17 19.70
N SER A 29 -27.74 14.07 20.34
CA SER A 29 -28.17 15.32 19.71
C SER A 29 -27.03 16.34 19.51
N SER A 30 -25.95 16.25 20.28
CA SER A 30 -24.78 17.16 20.20
C SER A 30 -23.66 16.62 19.31
N VAL A 31 -23.73 15.35 18.88
CA VAL A 31 -22.79 14.75 17.92
C VAL A 31 -22.62 15.59 16.65
N PRO A 32 -23.67 16.05 15.93
CA PRO A 32 -23.47 16.81 14.70
C PRO A 32 -22.72 18.13 14.91
N GLU A 33 -22.88 18.79 16.06
CA GLU A 33 -22.11 19.99 16.41
C GLU A 33 -20.63 19.66 16.62
N MET A 34 -20.35 18.54 17.29
CA MET A 34 -18.98 18.06 17.50
C MET A 34 -18.30 17.66 16.18
N LEU A 35 -19.04 17.04 15.25
CA LEU A 35 -18.51 16.71 13.92
C LEU A 35 -18.09 17.96 13.15
N VAL A 36 -18.80 19.08 13.31
CA VAL A 36 -18.44 20.37 12.69
C VAL A 36 -17.23 21.01 13.39
N ASP A 37 -17.06 20.80 14.70
CA ASP A 37 -15.90 21.25 15.48
C ASP A 37 -14.63 20.38 15.26
N GLY A 38 -14.73 19.36 14.38
CA GLY A 38 -13.61 18.49 14.01
C GLY A 38 -13.43 17.27 14.93
N TRP A 39 -14.50 16.84 15.60
CA TRP A 39 -14.56 15.54 16.26
C TRP A 39 -15.09 14.48 15.29
N HIS A 40 -14.84 13.21 15.61
CA HIS A 40 -15.22 12.06 14.79
C HIS A 40 -15.87 10.98 15.65
N LEU A 41 -16.63 10.08 15.01
CA LEU A 41 -17.31 8.98 15.70
C LEU A 41 -16.40 7.80 15.99
N THR A 42 -15.24 7.74 15.34
CA THR A 42 -14.26 6.67 15.53
C THR A 42 -12.85 7.25 15.74
N PRO A 43 -12.01 6.58 16.54
CA PRO A 43 -10.64 7.01 16.75
C PRO A 43 -9.79 6.94 15.47
N LEU A 44 -10.08 5.98 14.58
CA LEU A 44 -9.39 5.84 13.30
C LEU A 44 -9.68 7.03 12.38
N GLU A 45 -10.95 7.43 12.26
CA GLU A 45 -11.34 8.58 11.45
C GLU A 45 -10.74 9.89 11.99
N ALA A 46 -10.68 10.05 13.32
CA ALA A 46 -9.97 11.17 13.94
C ALA A 46 -8.48 11.18 13.59
N ALA A 47 -7.82 10.02 13.64
CA ALA A 47 -6.41 9.90 13.31
C ALA A 47 -6.14 10.17 11.82
N ASP A 48 -6.95 9.63 10.91
CA ASP A 48 -6.82 9.87 9.47
C ASP A 48 -7.03 11.34 9.12
N ALA A 49 -8.00 12.01 9.76
CA ALA A 49 -8.21 13.44 9.61
C ALA A 49 -6.98 14.25 10.08
N ALA A 50 -6.35 13.86 11.19
CA ALA A 50 -5.13 14.50 11.67
C ALA A 50 -3.91 14.22 10.78
N VAL A 51 -3.76 13.00 10.26
CA VAL A 51 -2.71 12.65 9.29
C VAL A 51 -2.89 13.47 8.01
N THR A 52 -4.13 13.59 7.53
CA THR A 52 -4.46 14.40 6.35
C THR A 52 -4.18 15.88 6.59
N ALA A 53 -4.58 16.42 7.75
CA ALA A 53 -4.29 17.80 8.12
C ALA A 53 -2.78 18.05 8.27
N HIS A 54 -2.05 17.09 8.85
CA HIS A 54 -0.60 17.16 8.99
C HIS A 54 0.11 17.07 7.63
N ALA A 55 -0.34 16.19 6.73
CA ALA A 55 0.18 16.07 5.37
C ALA A 55 -0.13 17.30 4.52
N ALA A 56 -1.30 17.94 4.72
CA ALA A 56 -1.64 19.20 4.07
C ALA A 56 -0.77 20.36 4.60
N ALA A 57 -0.47 20.38 5.89
CA ALA A 57 0.41 21.38 6.50
C ALA A 57 1.90 21.13 6.18
N ASN A 58 2.30 19.88 6.05
CA ASN A 58 3.66 19.43 5.76
C ASN A 58 3.62 18.46 4.58
N PRO A 59 3.48 18.97 3.34
CA PRO A 59 3.56 18.10 2.17
C PRO A 59 4.91 17.40 2.18
N PRO A 60 4.96 16.07 1.90
CA PRO A 60 6.23 15.38 1.75
C PRO A 60 7.04 16.11 0.67
N SER A 61 8.30 16.44 0.97
CA SER A 61 9.17 17.12 0.01
C SER A 61 9.21 16.33 -1.30
N GLU A 62 9.26 17.03 -2.44
CA GLU A 62 9.34 16.38 -3.76
C GLU A 62 10.45 15.32 -3.84
N ALA A 63 11.56 15.52 -3.12
CA ALA A 63 12.65 14.55 -3.01
C ALA A 63 12.25 13.22 -2.35
N PHE A 64 11.33 13.24 -1.37
CA PHE A 64 10.82 12.04 -0.70
C PHE A 64 9.80 11.30 -1.56
N VAL A 65 8.96 12.06 -2.28
CA VAL A 65 7.98 11.50 -3.23
C VAL A 65 8.70 10.81 -4.41
N ALA A 66 9.72 11.46 -4.98
CA ALA A 66 10.51 10.92 -6.08
C ALA A 66 11.23 9.60 -5.71
N LEU A 67 11.73 9.47 -4.48
CA LEU A 67 12.34 8.23 -3.98
C LEU A 67 11.33 7.10 -3.75
N MET A 68 10.08 7.43 -3.41
CA MET A 68 9.02 6.45 -3.19
C MET A 68 8.43 5.94 -4.52
N GLU A 69 8.29 6.82 -5.52
CA GLU A 69 7.87 6.44 -6.89
C GLU A 69 8.88 5.55 -7.61
N ASP A 70 10.19 5.76 -7.39
CA ASP A 70 11.24 4.89 -7.96
C ASP A 70 11.18 3.45 -7.39
N SER A 71 10.73 3.30 -6.14
CA SER A 71 10.60 1.98 -5.51
C SER A 71 9.40 1.16 -6.01
N ALA A 72 8.32 1.83 -6.44
CA ALA A 72 7.13 1.19 -7.01
C ALA A 72 7.36 0.67 -8.44
N ALA A 73 8.46 1.07 -9.09
CA ALA A 73 8.88 0.60 -10.40
C ALA A 73 9.79 -0.65 -10.35
N MET A 74 10.04 -1.25 -9.17
CA MET A 74 10.57 -2.61 -9.10
C MET A 74 9.47 -3.63 -9.45
N SER A 75 9.02 -3.58 -10.71
CA SER A 75 8.31 -4.65 -11.35
C SER A 75 9.08 -5.96 -11.15
N TYR A 76 8.35 -7.02 -10.80
CA TYR A 76 8.83 -8.40 -10.76
C TYR A 76 9.42 -8.81 -12.12
N ASP A 77 10.69 -8.49 -12.36
CA ASP A 77 11.57 -9.28 -13.23
C ASP A 77 12.02 -10.52 -12.45
N ALA A 78 11.05 -11.27 -11.92
CA ALA A 78 11.35 -12.56 -11.35
C ALA A 78 11.92 -13.42 -12.48
N PRO A 79 13.06 -14.10 -12.26
CA PRO A 79 13.62 -14.97 -13.28
C PRO A 79 12.53 -15.96 -13.72
N PRO A 80 12.32 -16.13 -15.04
CA PRO A 80 11.24 -16.95 -15.55
C PRO A 80 11.31 -18.33 -14.90
N THR A 81 10.19 -18.76 -14.34
CA THR A 81 10.09 -20.05 -13.68
C THR A 81 10.31 -21.14 -14.74
N ARG A 82 10.82 -22.29 -14.30
CA ARG A 82 11.03 -23.45 -15.18
C ARG A 82 9.85 -23.76 -16.14
N PRO A 83 8.58 -23.82 -15.69
CA PRO A 83 7.46 -24.06 -16.61
C PRO A 83 7.28 -22.97 -17.66
N GLU A 84 7.60 -21.71 -17.34
CA GLU A 84 7.53 -20.59 -18.30
C GLU A 84 8.65 -20.69 -19.35
N LEU A 85 9.85 -21.12 -18.96
CA LEU A 85 10.93 -21.41 -19.90
C LEU A 85 10.59 -22.58 -20.82
N GLU A 86 10.03 -23.66 -20.30
CA GLU A 86 9.64 -24.84 -21.08
C GLU A 86 8.53 -24.52 -22.10
N ALA A 87 7.54 -23.71 -21.69
CA ALA A 87 6.49 -23.24 -22.59
C ALA A 87 7.05 -22.40 -23.75
N LYS A 88 7.90 -21.41 -23.46
CA LYS A 88 8.55 -20.58 -24.49
C LYS A 88 9.48 -21.39 -25.39
N ALA A 89 10.23 -22.35 -24.84
CA ALA A 89 11.07 -23.23 -25.62
C ALA A 89 10.26 -24.11 -26.58
N LEU A 90 9.13 -24.64 -26.13
CA LEU A 90 8.25 -25.46 -26.96
C LEU A 90 7.60 -24.63 -28.09
N GLU A 91 7.20 -23.39 -27.80
CA GLU A 91 6.69 -22.43 -28.79
C GLU A 91 7.73 -22.12 -29.88
N LEU A 92 8.99 -21.98 -29.49
CA LEU A 92 10.12 -21.72 -30.39
C LEU A 92 10.70 -23.00 -31.04
N GLY A 93 10.12 -24.18 -30.76
CA GLY A 93 10.61 -25.47 -31.29
C GLY A 93 11.99 -25.89 -30.75
N ILE A 94 12.43 -25.31 -29.64
CA ILE A 94 13.70 -25.61 -28.98
C ILE A 94 13.54 -26.91 -28.19
N ARG A 95 14.35 -27.92 -28.52
CA ARG A 95 14.37 -29.19 -27.79
C ARG A 95 15.07 -29.00 -26.44
N PHE A 96 14.36 -29.28 -25.36
CA PHE A 96 14.92 -29.35 -24.01
C PHE A 96 14.67 -30.74 -23.42
N ASP A 97 15.55 -31.15 -22.51
CA ASP A 97 15.46 -32.43 -21.78
C ASP A 97 15.82 -32.21 -20.31
N GLY A 98 15.60 -33.22 -19.45
CA GLY A 98 15.87 -33.10 -18.01
C GLY A 98 17.33 -32.77 -17.63
N ARG A 99 18.28 -32.87 -18.57
CA ARG A 99 19.70 -32.47 -18.41
C ARG A 99 19.96 -31.01 -18.80
N THR A 100 18.97 -30.32 -19.36
CA THR A 100 19.05 -28.89 -19.67
C THR A 100 18.69 -28.11 -18.41
N SER A 101 19.64 -27.34 -17.89
CA SER A 101 19.40 -26.46 -16.75
C SER A 101 18.64 -25.21 -17.18
N ASP A 102 17.86 -24.66 -16.26
CA ASP A 102 17.02 -23.47 -16.48
C ASP A 102 17.84 -22.30 -17.07
N LYS A 103 19.09 -22.14 -16.62
CA LYS A 103 20.07 -21.16 -17.16
C LYS A 103 20.36 -21.37 -18.65
N LYS A 104 20.52 -22.62 -19.09
CA LYS A 104 20.81 -22.95 -20.49
C LYS A 104 19.56 -22.83 -21.36
N LEU A 105 18.40 -23.20 -20.81
CA LEU A 105 17.11 -23.07 -21.49
C LEU A 105 16.76 -21.60 -21.77
N GLY A 106 16.92 -20.73 -20.76
CA GLY A 106 16.73 -19.28 -20.92
C GLY A 106 17.66 -18.67 -21.97
N ALA A 107 18.93 -19.08 -22.00
CA ALA A 107 19.88 -18.60 -23.01
C ALA A 107 19.51 -19.00 -24.45
N LEU A 108 18.97 -20.21 -24.65
CA LEU A 108 18.50 -20.67 -25.96
C LEU A 108 17.25 -19.90 -26.42
N ILE A 109 16.33 -19.62 -25.50
CA ILE A 109 15.12 -18.82 -25.77
C ILE A 109 15.49 -17.39 -26.13
N ALA A 110 16.37 -16.76 -25.35
CA ALA A 110 16.85 -15.41 -25.63
C ALA A 110 17.54 -15.33 -27.01
N ALA A 111 18.45 -16.26 -27.31
CA ALA A 111 19.12 -16.32 -28.59
C ALA A 111 18.16 -16.52 -29.78
N SER A 112 17.06 -17.23 -29.59
CA SER A 112 16.06 -17.43 -30.64
C SER A 112 15.15 -16.21 -30.85
N LEU A 113 14.93 -15.41 -29.80
CA LEU A 113 14.15 -14.17 -29.85
C LEU A 113 14.96 -13.01 -30.43
N GLU A 114 16.29 -12.98 -30.27
CA GLU A 114 17.17 -11.95 -30.83
C GLU A 114 17.42 -12.12 -32.35
N VAL A 115 17.11 -13.29 -32.92
CA VAL A 115 17.43 -13.64 -34.31
C VAL A 115 16.19 -13.58 -35.24
N SER A 116 15.00 -13.25 -34.71
CA SER A 116 13.76 -13.04 -35.49
C SER A 116 13.43 -11.56 -35.62
#